data_AF-A0ABD8B557-F1
#
_entry.id   AF-A0ABD8B557-F1
#
_cell.length_a   1.000
_cell.length_b   1.000
_cell.length_c   1.000
_cell.angle_alpha   90.00
_cell.angle_beta   90.00
_cell.angle_gamma   90.00
#
_symmetry.space_group_name_H-M   'P 1'
#
loop_
_entity.id
_entity.type
_entity.pdbx_description
1 polymer ?
#
loop_
_entity_poly.entity_id
_entity_poly.type
_entity_poly.pdbx_seq_one_letter_code
_entity_poly.pdbx_strand_id
1 'polypeptide(L)'
;MFEADPEQRLAPARRTGPVPVPVPSVRQAGRQAGRQAGRTSTGLDRPAHDDALPSLHPFASHLERDLDAVVAGLTLPWDSGVVERHVNWIKMLKRQVFGRASFALLRRRVLLYS
;
A
#
# COMPACT_ATOMS: atom_id res chain seq x y z
N MET A 1 26.37 -57.89 8.31
CA MET A 1 26.45 -57.09 9.54
C MET A 1 26.95 -55.71 9.12
N PHE A 2 26.03 -54.78 8.89
CA PHE A 2 26.37 -53.40 8.49
C PHE A 2 25.88 -52.51 9.62
N GLU A 3 26.83 -51.97 10.38
CA GLU A 3 26.60 -51.13 11.53
C GLU A 3 26.24 -49.73 11.03
N ALA A 4 25.06 -49.24 11.41
CA ALA A 4 24.54 -47.94 11.01
C ALA A 4 25.22 -46.85 11.85
N ASP A 5 25.81 -45.87 11.18
CA ASP A 5 26.36 -44.64 11.77
C ASP A 5 25.22 -43.65 12.12
N PRO A 6 25.00 -43.30 13.40
CA PRO A 6 23.89 -42.45 13.83
C PRO A 6 24.28 -40.96 13.96
N GLU A 7 25.12 -40.44 13.08
CA GLU A 7 25.51 -39.01 13.07
C GLU A 7 25.15 -38.26 11.78
N GLN A 8 24.18 -38.76 10.99
CA GLN A 8 23.55 -37.98 9.91
C GLN A 8 22.49 -37.02 10.47
N ARG A 9 22.91 -36.08 11.32
CA ARG A 9 22.11 -34.89 11.67
C ARG A 9 22.03 -33.97 10.46
N LEU A 10 20.89 -34.04 9.76
CA LEU A 10 20.46 -33.08 8.76
C LEU A 10 20.48 -31.66 9.37
N ALA A 11 21.48 -30.86 9.02
CA ALA A 11 21.51 -29.43 9.34
C ALA A 11 20.30 -28.72 8.70
N PRO A 12 19.62 -27.78 9.38
CA PRO A 12 18.48 -27.11 8.80
C PRO A 12 18.92 -26.31 7.59
N ALA A 13 18.33 -26.63 6.43
CA ALA A 13 18.51 -25.89 5.19
C ALA A 13 18.26 -24.40 5.45
N ARG A 14 19.33 -23.60 5.38
CA ARG A 14 19.22 -22.13 5.41
C ARG A 14 18.40 -21.73 4.19
N ARG A 15 17.15 -21.35 4.43
CA ARG A 15 16.23 -20.84 3.41
C ARG A 15 16.74 -19.48 2.95
N THR A 16 17.65 -19.47 1.98
CA THR A 16 18.09 -18.26 1.28
C THR A 16 16.96 -17.78 0.38
N GLY A 17 15.94 -17.18 0.99
CA GLY A 17 15.02 -16.31 0.27
C GLY A 17 15.75 -15.01 -0.11
N PRO A 18 15.28 -14.28 -1.14
CA PRO A 18 15.87 -13.00 -1.51
C PRO A 18 15.91 -12.08 -0.27
N VAL A 19 17.09 -11.54 0.01
CA VAL A 19 17.27 -10.51 1.04
C VAL A 19 16.34 -9.35 0.68
N PRO A 20 15.48 -8.87 1.60
CA PRO A 20 14.63 -7.73 1.32
C PRO A 20 15.54 -6.53 1.01
N VAL A 21 15.57 -6.12 -0.26
CA VAL A 21 16.13 -4.83 -0.62
C VAL A 21 15.28 -3.76 0.06
N PRO A 22 15.88 -2.80 0.78
CA PRO A 22 15.12 -1.73 1.40
C PRO A 22 14.49 -0.89 0.30
N VAL A 23 13.20 -1.12 0.03
CA VAL A 23 12.38 -0.14 -0.66
C VAL A 23 12.37 1.10 0.23
N PRO A 24 12.70 2.29 -0.29
CA PRO A 24 12.63 3.51 0.51
C PRO A 24 11.20 3.64 1.01
N SER A 25 11.01 3.40 2.31
CA SER A 25 9.70 3.58 2.93
C SER A 25 9.36 5.06 2.80
N VAL A 26 8.20 5.38 2.23
CA VAL A 26 7.62 6.74 2.18
C VAL A 26 7.71 7.44 3.55
N ARG A 27 7.75 6.64 4.63
CA ARG A 27 8.05 7.01 6.02
C ARG A 27 9.30 7.88 6.24
N GLN A 28 10.39 7.70 5.48
CA GLN A 28 11.61 8.50 5.67
C GLN A 28 11.47 9.90 5.05
N ALA A 29 10.79 10.01 3.91
CA ALA A 29 10.45 11.30 3.30
C ALA A 29 9.47 12.10 4.19
N GLY A 30 8.48 11.43 4.80
CA GLY A 30 7.54 12.06 5.72
C GLY A 30 8.18 12.69 6.96
N ARG A 31 9.21 12.05 7.56
CA ARG A 31 9.92 12.61 8.74
C ARG A 31 10.76 13.85 8.40
N GLN A 32 11.28 13.97 7.19
CA GLN A 32 12.00 15.17 6.74
C GLN A 32 11.01 16.29 6.39
N ALA A 33 9.89 15.96 5.74
CA ALA A 33 8.82 16.91 5.43
C ALA A 33 8.15 17.49 6.70
N GLY A 34 7.95 16.68 7.74
CA GLY A 34 7.35 17.14 9.02
C GLY A 34 8.19 18.18 9.77
N ARG A 35 9.52 18.23 9.56
CA ARG A 35 10.38 19.30 10.12
C ARG A 35 10.40 20.56 9.24
N GLN A 36 10.07 20.45 7.95
CA GLN A 36 9.93 21.57 7.03
C GLN A 36 8.53 22.20 7.06
N ALA A 37 7.50 21.44 7.45
CA ALA A 37 6.13 21.93 7.60
C ALA A 37 5.99 23.12 8.58
N GLY A 38 6.88 23.25 9.57
CA GLY A 38 6.94 24.42 10.45
C GLY A 38 7.47 25.71 9.79
N ARG A 39 7.98 25.64 8.55
CA ARG A 39 8.49 26.79 7.77
C ARG A 39 7.84 26.94 6.39
N THR A 40 6.98 26.02 5.96
CA THR A 40 6.34 26.05 4.63
C THR A 40 4.83 26.28 4.69
N SER A 41 4.30 26.82 5.79
CA SER A 41 2.87 27.20 5.83
C SER A 41 2.52 28.22 4.76
N THR A 42 3.49 28.96 4.21
CA THR A 42 3.27 29.95 3.14
C THR A 42 3.06 29.35 1.73
N GLY A 43 3.18 28.02 1.55
CA GLY A 43 3.15 27.39 0.22
C GLY A 43 1.81 26.81 -0.24
N LEU A 44 0.84 26.64 0.67
CA LEU A 44 -0.48 26.06 0.34
C LEU A 44 -1.62 27.10 0.37
N ASP A 45 -1.33 28.33 0.80
CA ASP A 45 -2.30 29.43 0.82
C ASP A 45 -2.53 30.08 -0.55
N ARG A 46 -1.72 29.73 -1.56
CA ARG A 46 -1.98 30.17 -2.94
C ARG A 46 -2.94 29.16 -3.56
N PRO A 47 -4.18 29.56 -3.94
CA PRO A 47 -5.06 28.65 -4.66
C PRO A 47 -4.29 28.12 -5.87
N ALA A 48 -4.15 26.80 -5.94
CA ALA A 48 -3.45 26.11 -7.04
C ALA A 48 -4.33 26.13 -8.30
N HIS A 49 -4.68 27.34 -8.70
CA HIS A 49 -5.43 27.71 -9.86
C HIS A 49 -4.49 28.56 -10.72
N ASP A 50 -3.32 28.00 -11.06
CA ASP A 50 -2.58 28.54 -12.19
C ASP A 50 -3.44 28.25 -13.43
N ASP A 51 -3.92 29.32 -14.09
CA ASP A 51 -4.79 29.28 -15.28
C ASP A 51 -4.22 28.42 -16.43
N ALA A 52 -2.96 28.01 -16.33
CA ALA A 52 -2.26 27.15 -17.25
C ALA A 52 -2.80 25.71 -17.29
N LEU A 53 -3.44 25.20 -16.22
CA LEU A 53 -3.88 23.79 -16.14
C LEU A 53 -5.29 23.61 -15.54
N PRO A 54 -6.37 24.07 -16.22
CA PRO A 54 -7.75 23.97 -15.74
C PRO A 54 -8.19 22.55 -15.34
N SER A 55 -7.64 21.53 -16.00
CA SER A 55 -7.95 20.12 -15.72
C SER A 55 -7.48 19.63 -14.35
N LEU A 56 -6.52 20.32 -13.73
CA LEU A 56 -5.97 20.00 -12.41
C LEU A 56 -6.67 20.74 -11.26
N HIS A 57 -7.49 21.75 -11.56
CA HIS A 57 -8.22 22.51 -10.52
C HIS A 57 -9.06 21.59 -9.63
N PRO A 58 -9.84 20.63 -10.15
CA PRO A 58 -10.62 19.74 -9.30
C PRO A 58 -9.69 18.94 -8.37
N PHE A 59 -8.55 18.45 -8.87
CA PHE A 59 -7.61 17.70 -8.06
C PHE A 59 -7.05 18.54 -6.91
N ALA A 60 -6.61 19.76 -7.20
CA ALA A 60 -6.12 20.69 -6.17
C ALA A 60 -7.20 21.00 -5.11
N SER A 61 -8.42 21.31 -5.53
CA SER A 61 -9.52 21.59 -4.59
C SER A 61 -9.87 20.39 -3.69
N HIS A 62 -9.77 19.15 -4.20
CA HIS A 62 -9.96 17.97 -3.36
C HIS A 62 -8.80 17.78 -2.37
N LEU A 63 -7.57 18.10 -2.77
CA LEU A 63 -6.39 18.01 -1.91
C LEU A 63 -6.43 19.02 -0.77
N GLU A 64 -6.86 20.26 -1.06
CA GLU A 64 -7.09 21.30 -0.05
C GLU A 64 -8.19 20.90 0.93
N ARG A 65 -9.30 20.32 0.43
CA ARG A 65 -10.41 19.85 1.26
C ARG A 65 -10.00 18.71 2.20
N ASP A 66 -9.16 17.80 1.75
CA ASP A 66 -8.75 16.60 2.49
C ASP A 66 -7.34 16.72 3.11
N LEU A 67 -6.86 17.96 3.30
CA LEU A 67 -5.49 18.24 3.74
C LEU A 67 -5.12 17.52 5.04
N ASP A 68 -6.01 17.51 6.03
CA ASP A 68 -5.79 16.82 7.31
C ASP A 68 -5.55 15.31 7.12
N ALA A 69 -6.31 14.67 6.23
CA ALA A 69 -6.14 13.25 5.92
C ALA A 69 -4.82 12.98 5.18
N VAL A 70 -4.42 13.88 4.27
CA VAL A 70 -3.13 13.80 3.56
C VAL A 70 -1.96 13.93 4.54
N VAL A 71 -2.01 14.92 5.45
CA VAL A 71 -0.99 15.12 6.48
C VAL A 71 -0.91 13.91 7.41
N ALA A 72 -2.06 13.39 7.85
CA ALA A 72 -2.12 12.19 8.67
C ALA A 72 -1.53 10.97 7.95
N GLY A 73 -1.87 10.74 6.67
CA GLY A 73 -1.35 9.64 5.86
C GLY A 73 0.17 9.71 5.61
N LEU A 74 0.76 10.90 5.61
CA LEU A 74 2.21 11.09 5.44
C LEU A 74 2.99 11.03 6.76
N THR A 75 2.33 11.31 7.89
CA THR A 75 2.98 11.46 9.21
C THR A 75 2.82 10.22 10.08
N LEU A 76 1.65 9.59 10.05
CA LEU A 76 1.34 8.44 10.88
C LEU A 76 2.00 7.17 10.32
N PRO A 77 2.31 6.18 11.17
CA PRO A 77 2.90 4.91 10.72
C PRO A 77 1.88 3.96 10.09
N TRP A 78 0.61 4.34 10.02
CA TRP A 78 -0.49 3.51 9.55
C TRP A 78 -0.82 3.87 8.10
N ASP A 79 -0.91 2.85 7.24
CA ASP A 79 -1.30 2.99 5.85
C ASP A 79 -2.50 2.10 5.50
N SER A 80 -3.20 2.46 4.43
CA SER A 80 -4.32 1.69 3.86
C SER A 80 -3.85 0.61 2.87
N GLY A 81 -2.55 0.39 2.68
CA GLY A 81 -2.01 -0.39 1.55
C GLY A 81 -2.47 -1.86 1.53
N VAL A 82 -2.58 -2.49 2.69
CA VAL A 82 -3.12 -3.87 2.79
C VAL A 82 -4.60 -3.91 2.44
N VAL A 83 -5.38 -2.94 2.92
CA VAL A 83 -6.82 -2.85 2.65
C VAL A 83 -7.07 -2.55 1.18
N GLU A 84 -6.32 -1.62 0.60
CA GLU A 84 -6.39 -1.27 -0.82
C GLU A 84 -6.08 -2.45 -1.73
N ARG A 85 -5.06 -3.25 -1.37
CA ARG A 85 -4.74 -4.49 -2.08
C ARG A 85 -5.92 -5.45 -2.07
N HIS A 86 -6.56 -5.67 -0.92
CA HIS A 86 -7.73 -6.54 -0.83
C HIS A 86 -8.92 -6.00 -1.64
N VAL A 87 -9.19 -4.70 -1.59
CA VAL A 87 -10.25 -4.07 -2.38
C VAL A 87 -9.97 -4.21 -3.88
N ASN A 88 -8.72 -4.00 -4.31
CA ASN A 88 -8.33 -4.17 -5.71
C ASN A 88 -8.49 -5.63 -6.17
N TRP A 89 -8.08 -6.59 -5.34
CA TRP A 89 -8.25 -8.00 -5.63
C TRP A 89 -9.73 -8.39 -5.75
N ILE A 90 -10.60 -7.95 -4.84
CA ILE A 90 -12.05 -8.20 -4.91
C ILE A 90 -12.65 -7.56 -6.18
N LYS A 91 -12.23 -6.35 -6.53
CA LYS A 91 -12.65 -5.67 -7.77
C LYS A 91 -12.25 -6.47 -9.02
N MET A 92 -11.00 -6.96 -9.08
CA MET A 92 -10.53 -7.82 -10.16
C MET A 92 -11.35 -9.11 -10.24
N LEU A 93 -11.54 -9.79 -9.11
CA LEU A 93 -12.32 -11.02 -9.04
C LEU A 93 -13.74 -10.78 -9.54
N LYS A 94 -14.40 -9.72 -9.08
CA LYS A 94 -15.73 -9.33 -9.56
C LYS A 94 -15.74 -9.13 -11.07
N ARG A 95 -14.77 -8.44 -11.68
CA ARG A 95 -14.71 -8.25 -13.15
C ARG A 95 -14.59 -9.57 -13.92
N GLN A 96 -13.92 -10.57 -13.35
CA GLN A 96 -13.73 -11.86 -14.02
C GLN A 96 -14.97 -12.76 -13.98
N VAL A 97 -15.75 -12.72 -12.89
CA VAL A 97 -16.86 -13.68 -12.68
C VAL A 97 -18.25 -13.06 -12.66
N PHE A 98 -18.39 -11.78 -12.32
CA PHE A 98 -19.70 -11.15 -12.19
C PHE A 98 -20.35 -11.00 -13.57
N GLY A 99 -21.61 -11.42 -13.70
CA GLY A 99 -22.32 -11.54 -14.98
C GLY A 99 -22.20 -12.91 -15.65
N ARG A 100 -21.18 -13.72 -15.30
CA ARG A 100 -21.06 -15.14 -15.69
C ARG A 100 -21.33 -16.11 -14.54
N ALA A 101 -21.36 -15.61 -13.31
CA ALA A 101 -21.56 -16.39 -12.10
C ALA A 101 -22.45 -15.64 -11.09
N SER A 102 -23.22 -16.39 -10.30
CA SER A 102 -24.10 -15.84 -9.26
C SER A 102 -23.31 -15.26 -8.09
N PHE A 103 -23.95 -14.39 -7.30
CA PHE A 103 -23.36 -13.84 -6.07
C PHE A 103 -22.80 -14.91 -5.13
N ALA A 104 -23.46 -16.08 -5.04
CA ALA A 104 -23.00 -17.20 -4.24
C ALA A 104 -21.60 -17.69 -4.67
N LEU A 105 -21.32 -17.69 -5.97
CA LEU A 105 -20.05 -18.13 -6.54
C LEU A 105 -18.94 -17.09 -6.30
N LEU A 106 -19.26 -15.79 -6.41
CA LEU A 106 -18.34 -14.71 -6.04
C LEU A 106 -17.99 -14.77 -4.55
N ARG A 107 -18.99 -14.92 -3.67
CA ARG A 107 -18.80 -15.06 -2.22
C ARG A 107 -17.90 -16.26 -1.90
N ARG A 108 -18.14 -17.41 -2.54
CA ARG A 108 -17.35 -18.62 -2.32
C ARG A 108 -15.89 -18.43 -2.73
N ARG A 109 -15.60 -17.72 -3.83
CA ARG A 109 -14.22 -17.39 -4.21
C ARG A 109 -13.54 -16.42 -3.26
N VAL A 110 -14.28 -15.45 -2.70
CA VAL A 110 -13.72 -14.52 -1.69
C VAL A 110 -13.34 -15.29 -0.42
N LEU A 111 -14.22 -16.15 0.09
CA LEU A 111 -14.00 -16.90 1.33
C LEU A 111 -12.95 -18.03 1.22
N LEU A 112 -12.63 -18.49 0.01
CA LEU A 112 -11.59 -19.52 -0.20
C LEU A 112 -10.18 -18.93 -0.32
N TYR A 113 -10.06 -17.62 -0.51
CA TYR A 113 -8.78 -16.93 -0.70
C TYR A 113 -8.40 -16.03 0.49
N SER A 114 -9.27 -15.97 1.50
CA SER A 114 -9.07 -15.32 2.81
C SER A 114 -8.51 -16.31 3.81
#